data_AF-A0A091U1V2-F1
#
_entry.id   AF-A0A091U1V2-F1
#
_cell.length_a   1.000
_cell.length_b   1.000
_cell.length_c   1.000
_cell.angle_alpha   90.00
_cell.angle_beta   90.00
_cell.angle_gamma   90.00
#
_symmetry.space_group_name_H-M   'P 1'
#
loop_
_entity.id
_entity.type
_entity.pdbx_description
1 polymer ?
#
loop_
_entity_poly.entity_id
_entity_poly.type
_entity_poly.pdbx_seq_one_letter_code
_entity_poly.pdbx_strand_id
1 'polypeptide(L)'
;EDVFLLETDNPRTTLVYGIFTTSSSIFKGSAVCVYHLSDIQTVFNGPFAHKEGPNHQLIPYQGRIPYPRPGTCPGGAFTPNMRTTKEFPDDVVTFIRNHPLMFNPIYPIHKRPLIIRIGADYKYTKIAVDRVNAADGRYHVLFLGTDQGTVQKVVVLPTNFSASGELILEELEVFQSNSPITTMKISSKKQQLYVSSDEGVTQVSLHRCHIYGTACADCCLARDPYCAWDGNSCSRFYPTGKRRSRRQDVRHGNPLTQCRGFNLKAYRNAAEIVQYGVKNNTTFLECTPKSPQASIKWLLQKDNDRRKEVKLNERIIATEQGLLIRSVQDSDRGLYHCIATENSFKQTLAKINFKVLDSEMVAFMTDKWSPWTWASSVRALQFHPKDFVGAFSHSEMQMINQYCKDSRQQGQQREESQKMRGDYSKLKALINSRKSRNRRNQLPGS
;
A
#
# COMPACT_ATOMS: atom_id res chain seq x y z
N GLU A 1 13.08 -18.12 8.17
CA GLU A 1 12.15 -18.19 7.01
C GLU A 1 12.82 -17.92 5.69
N ASP A 2 13.55 -16.81 5.56
CA ASP A 2 14.23 -16.45 4.30
C ASP A 2 15.41 -15.52 4.55
N VAL A 3 16.32 -15.45 3.58
CA VAL A 3 17.51 -14.59 3.62
C VAL A 3 17.70 -13.90 2.27
N PHE A 4 17.97 -12.59 2.31
CA PHE A 4 18.30 -11.80 1.12
C PHE A 4 19.65 -11.10 1.28
N LEU A 5 20.52 -11.25 0.27
CA LEU A 5 21.81 -10.59 0.21
C LEU A 5 21.68 -9.31 -0.63
N LEU A 6 21.86 -8.16 0.01
CA LEU A 6 21.96 -6.89 -0.69
C LEU A 6 23.44 -6.61 -0.99
N GLU A 7 23.87 -7.05 -2.16
CA GLU A 7 25.23 -6.85 -2.64
C GLU A 7 25.52 -5.37 -2.90
N THR A 8 26.75 -4.99 -2.57
CA THR A 8 27.30 -3.67 -2.82
C THR A 8 28.62 -3.81 -3.56
N ASP A 9 29.12 -2.74 -4.18
CA ASP A 9 30.40 -2.75 -4.93
C ASP A 9 31.58 -3.26 -4.08
N ASN A 10 31.52 -3.08 -2.76
CA ASN A 10 32.43 -3.70 -1.81
C ASN A 10 31.77 -4.90 -1.10
N PRO A 11 32.30 -6.13 -1.23
CA PRO A 11 31.75 -7.29 -0.54
C PRO A 11 31.68 -7.15 0.99
N ARG A 12 32.58 -6.39 1.62
CA ARG A 12 32.57 -6.16 3.07
C ARG A 12 31.37 -5.33 3.54
N THR A 13 30.78 -4.54 2.66
CA THR A 13 29.60 -3.72 2.95
C THR A 13 28.29 -4.39 2.57
N THR A 14 28.34 -5.63 2.08
CA THR A 14 27.14 -6.45 1.80
C THR A 14 26.30 -6.59 3.06
N LEU A 15 25.00 -6.36 2.91
CA LEU A 15 24.01 -6.51 3.97
C LEU A 15 23.25 -7.82 3.80
N VAL A 16 23.09 -8.55 4.90
CA VAL A 16 22.30 -9.78 4.97
C VAL A 16 21.01 -9.47 5.69
N TYR A 17 19.87 -9.59 5.00
CA TYR A 17 18.55 -9.46 5.59
C TYR A 17 18.01 -10.85 5.90
N GLY A 18 17.53 -11.08 7.11
CA GLY A 18 16.93 -12.35 7.52
C GLY A 18 15.51 -12.16 8.08
N ILE A 19 14.58 -13.02 7.65
CA ILE A 19 13.26 -13.15 8.29
C ILE A 19 13.30 -14.27 9.34
N PHE A 20 12.85 -13.92 10.53
CA PHE A 20 12.70 -14.80 11.68
C PHE A 20 11.24 -14.82 12.13
N THR A 21 10.77 -15.98 12.55
CA THR A 21 9.44 -16.18 13.13
C THR A 21 9.58 -16.77 14.51
N THR A 22 8.56 -16.58 15.34
CA THR A 22 8.45 -17.27 16.63
C THR A 22 8.11 -18.74 16.42
N SER A 23 8.72 -19.62 17.22
CA SER A 23 8.42 -21.05 17.24
C SER A 23 7.13 -21.39 18.00
N SER A 24 6.64 -20.48 18.84
CA SER A 24 5.42 -20.67 19.61
C SER A 24 4.17 -20.68 18.71
N SER A 25 3.26 -21.61 18.95
CA SER A 25 1.94 -21.65 18.32
C SER A 25 0.99 -20.57 18.87
N ILE A 26 1.23 -20.10 20.10
CA ILE A 26 0.39 -19.14 20.81
C ILE A 26 0.78 -17.71 20.41
N PHE A 27 2.08 -17.42 20.36
CA PHE A 27 2.58 -16.12 19.96
C PHE A 27 3.02 -16.15 18.51
N LYS A 28 2.19 -15.62 17.60
CA LYS A 28 2.58 -15.37 16.21
C LYS A 28 3.36 -14.05 16.15
N GLY A 29 4.64 -14.14 15.78
CA GLY A 29 5.50 -12.99 15.58
C GLY A 29 6.46 -13.22 14.42
N SER A 30 6.73 -12.15 13.69
CA SER A 30 7.74 -12.10 12.63
C SER A 30 8.68 -10.92 12.87
N ALA A 31 9.96 -11.10 12.56
CA ALA A 31 10.98 -10.07 12.67
C ALA A 31 11.88 -10.08 11.44
N VAL A 32 12.31 -8.89 11.02
CA VAL A 32 13.36 -8.73 10.01
C VAL A 32 14.60 -8.19 10.70
N CYS A 33 15.71 -8.89 10.57
CA CYS A 33 17.01 -8.45 11.08
C CYS A 33 17.97 -8.19 9.92
N VAL A 34 18.89 -7.25 10.11
CA VAL A 34 19.93 -6.91 9.13
C VAL A 34 21.29 -7.14 9.77
N TYR A 35 22.24 -7.70 9.02
CA TYR A 35 23.59 -8.00 9.47
C TYR A 35 24.61 -7.47 8.46
N HIS A 36 25.78 -7.03 8.93
CA HIS A 36 26.92 -6.80 8.04
C HIS A 36 27.65 -8.11 7.77
N LEU A 37 28.05 -8.35 6.52
CA LEU A 37 28.88 -9.52 6.19
C LEU A 37 30.23 -9.49 6.93
N SER A 38 30.76 -8.30 7.23
CA SER A 38 31.97 -8.13 8.05
C SER A 38 31.82 -8.67 9.48
N ASP A 39 30.64 -8.55 10.08
CA ASP A 39 30.38 -9.01 11.45
C ASP A 39 30.29 -10.54 11.48
N ILE A 40 29.70 -11.14 10.44
CA ILE A 40 29.67 -12.59 10.22
C ILE A 40 31.10 -13.13 10.10
N GLN A 41 31.93 -12.50 9.27
CA GLN A 41 33.34 -12.87 9.11
C GLN A 41 34.13 -12.73 10.42
N THR A 42 33.86 -11.68 11.20
CA THR A 42 34.48 -11.47 12.52
C THR A 42 34.15 -12.62 13.48
N VAL A 43 32.91 -13.09 13.49
CA VAL A 43 32.51 -14.25 14.31
C VAL A 43 33.20 -15.54 13.86
N PHE A 44 33.31 -15.81 12.56
CA PHE A 44 34.05 -16.98 12.06
C PHE A 44 35.56 -16.95 12.40
N ASN A 45 36.12 -15.75 12.62
CA ASN A 45 37.48 -15.56 13.12
C ASN A 45 37.59 -15.54 14.66
N GLY A 46 36.46 -15.65 15.37
CA GLY A 46 36.38 -15.63 16.84
C GLY A 46 36.65 -16.98 17.52
N PRO A 47 36.33 -17.14 18.82
CA PRO A 47 36.51 -18.41 19.51
C PRO A 47 35.53 -19.48 19.02
N PHE A 48 36.01 -20.73 18.89
CA PHE A 48 35.14 -21.90 18.68
C PHE A 48 34.39 -22.24 19.97
N ALA A 49 33.19 -22.76 19.85
CA ALA A 49 32.44 -23.31 20.97
C ALA A 49 32.93 -24.73 21.28
N HIS A 50 33.08 -25.03 22.56
CA HIS A 50 33.48 -26.34 23.07
C HIS A 50 32.47 -26.83 24.10
N LYS A 51 32.17 -28.13 24.09
CA LYS A 51 31.32 -28.76 25.10
C LYS A 51 32.20 -29.33 26.20
N GLU A 52 32.13 -28.75 27.40
CA GLU A 52 32.91 -29.23 28.55
C GLU A 52 32.00 -29.93 29.59
N GLY A 53 32.52 -31.01 30.17
CA GLY A 53 31.95 -31.70 31.34
C GLY A 53 30.69 -32.55 31.07
N PRO A 54 30.18 -33.24 32.12
CA PRO A 54 29.02 -34.13 32.02
C PRO A 54 27.72 -33.37 31.65
N ASN A 55 27.66 -32.08 31.97
CA ASN A 55 26.51 -31.22 31.69
C ASN A 55 26.52 -30.64 30.27
N HIS A 56 27.53 -30.94 29.44
CA HIS A 56 27.64 -30.52 28.05
C HIS A 56 27.45 -29.00 27.83
N GLN A 57 27.96 -28.19 28.74
CA GLN A 57 27.82 -26.73 28.64
C GLN A 57 28.70 -26.20 27.50
N LEU A 58 28.15 -25.29 26.69
CA LEU A 58 28.87 -24.63 25.62
C LEU A 58 29.69 -23.47 26.19
N ILE A 59 31.00 -23.58 26.09
CA ILE A 59 31.97 -22.58 26.55
C ILE A 59 32.94 -22.20 25.42
N PRO A 60 33.68 -21.08 25.50
CA PRO A 60 34.69 -20.76 24.49
C PRO A 60 35.89 -21.71 24.63
N TYR A 61 36.31 -22.33 23.52
CA TYR A 61 37.46 -23.22 23.48
C TYR A 61 38.75 -22.50 23.92
N GLN A 62 39.39 -23.00 24.98
CA GLN A 62 40.61 -22.42 25.57
C GLN A 62 41.90 -23.11 25.10
N GLY A 63 41.79 -24.24 24.41
CA GLY A 63 42.97 -24.99 23.95
C GLY A 63 43.66 -24.35 22.75
N ARG A 64 44.73 -25.01 22.28
CA ARG A 64 45.46 -24.57 21.10
C ARG A 64 44.63 -24.86 19.83
N ILE A 65 44.34 -23.82 19.07
CA ILE A 65 43.75 -23.94 17.73
C ILE A 65 44.87 -24.34 16.74
N PRO A 66 44.71 -25.43 15.95
CA PRO A 66 45.74 -25.85 15.00
C PRO A 66 45.91 -24.85 13.85
N TYR A 67 47.02 -24.96 13.12
CA TYR A 67 47.36 -24.10 11.99
C TYR A 67 47.45 -24.92 10.68
N PRO A 68 46.90 -24.44 9.55
CA PRO A 68 46.12 -23.20 9.39
C PRO A 68 44.81 -23.22 10.17
N ARG A 69 44.28 -22.03 10.48
CA ARG A 69 43.06 -21.91 11.29
C ARG A 69 41.92 -22.72 10.65
N PRO A 70 41.27 -23.64 11.39
CA PRO A 70 40.20 -24.44 10.84
C PRO A 70 39.07 -23.59 10.24
N GLY A 71 38.62 -23.94 9.04
CA GLY A 71 37.62 -23.18 8.27
C GLY A 71 38.21 -22.16 7.28
N THR A 72 39.52 -21.97 7.26
CA THR A 72 40.19 -21.11 6.26
C THR A 72 40.17 -21.76 4.88
N CYS A 73 39.90 -20.99 3.82
CA CYS A 73 39.91 -21.47 2.44
C CYS A 73 41.36 -21.64 1.91
N PRO A 74 41.64 -22.67 1.09
CA PRO A 74 42.94 -22.81 0.40
C PRO A 74 43.22 -21.64 -0.54
N GLY A 75 44.50 -21.34 -0.80
CA GLY A 75 44.93 -20.24 -1.67
C GLY A 75 44.79 -18.83 -1.10
N GLY A 76 44.34 -18.68 0.16
CA GLY A 76 44.28 -17.40 0.86
C GLY A 76 45.66 -16.93 1.39
N ALA A 77 45.69 -15.72 1.93
CA ALA A 77 46.92 -15.12 2.48
C ALA A 77 47.61 -15.96 3.57
N PHE A 78 46.84 -16.75 4.33
CA PHE A 78 47.35 -17.63 5.40
C PHE A 78 47.68 -19.05 4.91
N THR A 79 47.27 -19.41 3.70
CA THR A 79 47.47 -20.74 3.11
C THR A 79 47.90 -20.63 1.64
N PRO A 80 48.94 -19.84 1.31
CA PRO A 80 49.28 -19.53 -0.08
C PRO A 80 49.74 -20.76 -0.87
N ASN A 81 50.32 -21.75 -0.17
CA ASN A 81 50.86 -22.96 -0.78
C ASN A 81 49.83 -24.09 -0.91
N MET A 82 48.64 -23.94 -0.32
CA MET A 82 47.60 -24.97 -0.34
C MET A 82 46.65 -24.71 -1.49
N ARG A 83 46.51 -25.65 -2.42
CA ARG A 83 45.63 -25.53 -3.59
C ARG A 83 44.25 -26.12 -3.35
N THR A 84 44.18 -27.17 -2.54
CA THR A 84 42.94 -27.91 -2.28
C THR A 84 42.75 -28.18 -0.78
N THR A 85 41.52 -28.45 -0.38
CA THR A 85 41.22 -28.84 1.02
C THR A 85 41.82 -30.18 1.44
N LYS A 86 42.31 -30.99 0.48
CA LYS A 86 42.98 -32.27 0.76
C LYS A 86 44.38 -32.10 1.34
N GLU A 87 44.97 -30.92 1.20
CA GLU A 87 46.31 -30.59 1.69
C GLU A 87 46.31 -30.09 3.14
N PHE A 88 45.14 -29.98 3.77
CA PHE A 88 45.05 -29.60 5.18
C PHE A 88 45.54 -30.75 6.09
N PRO A 89 46.34 -30.45 7.12
CA PRO A 89 46.74 -31.43 8.13
C PRO A 89 45.57 -32.12 8.84
N ASP A 90 45.77 -33.37 9.27
CA ASP A 90 44.73 -34.18 9.93
C ASP A 90 44.23 -33.57 11.24
N ASP A 91 45.08 -32.85 11.98
CA ASP A 91 44.70 -32.17 13.23
C ASP A 91 43.73 -31.02 12.96
N VAL A 92 43.93 -30.24 11.88
CA VAL A 92 43.00 -29.19 11.42
C VAL A 92 41.65 -29.80 11.03
N VAL A 93 41.65 -30.89 10.26
CA VAL A 93 40.43 -31.57 9.81
C VAL A 93 39.68 -32.21 10.99
N THR A 94 40.40 -32.84 11.90
CA THR A 94 39.83 -33.44 13.12
C THR A 94 39.25 -32.36 14.03
N PHE A 95 39.94 -31.22 14.15
CA PHE A 95 39.50 -30.12 14.96
C PHE A 95 38.15 -29.56 14.49
N ILE A 96 38.01 -29.22 13.21
CA ILE A 96 36.75 -28.62 12.69
C ILE A 96 35.57 -29.59 12.75
N ARG A 97 35.83 -30.90 12.62
CA ARG A 97 34.80 -31.94 12.83
C ARG A 97 34.28 -31.94 14.26
N ASN A 98 35.16 -31.72 15.24
CA ASN A 98 34.81 -31.72 16.66
C ASN A 98 34.32 -30.35 17.16
N HIS A 99 34.63 -29.26 16.45
CA HIS A 99 34.29 -27.88 16.83
C HIS A 99 33.65 -27.10 15.67
N PRO A 100 32.47 -27.49 15.16
CA PRO A 100 31.84 -26.83 14.02
C PRO A 100 31.16 -25.49 14.37
N LEU A 101 30.89 -25.22 15.65
CA LEU A 101 30.13 -24.06 16.11
C LEU A 101 31.08 -22.96 16.61
N MET A 102 30.79 -21.70 16.28
CA MET A 102 31.44 -20.53 16.88
C MET A 102 30.77 -20.16 18.20
N PHE A 103 31.54 -19.72 19.19
CA PHE A 103 31.00 -19.38 20.51
C PHE A 103 30.24 -18.05 20.52
N ASN A 104 30.76 -17.04 19.82
CA ASN A 104 30.12 -15.73 19.77
C ASN A 104 28.91 -15.76 18.81
N PRO A 105 27.75 -15.22 19.20
CA PRO A 105 26.63 -15.06 18.28
C PRO A 105 26.86 -13.88 17.33
N ILE A 106 26.22 -13.94 16.16
CA ILE A 106 26.18 -12.83 15.21
C ILE A 106 25.00 -11.93 15.60
N TYR A 107 25.29 -10.69 16.00
CA TYR A 107 24.24 -9.71 16.33
C TYR A 107 23.79 -8.94 15.08
N PRO A 108 22.49 -8.59 14.97
CA PRO A 108 22.03 -7.68 13.94
C PRO A 108 22.58 -6.27 14.16
N ILE A 109 22.53 -5.45 13.12
CA ILE A 109 22.88 -4.03 13.17
C ILE A 109 22.10 -3.37 14.32
N HIS A 110 22.82 -2.60 15.15
CA HIS A 110 22.29 -1.99 16.37
C HIS A 110 21.75 -2.97 17.44
N LYS A 111 22.07 -4.27 17.34
CA LYS A 111 21.63 -5.34 18.24
C LYS A 111 20.10 -5.44 18.42
N ARG A 112 19.33 -5.00 17.43
CA ARG A 112 17.86 -5.05 17.43
C ARG A 112 17.31 -5.42 16.05
N PRO A 113 16.08 -5.97 15.96
CA PRO A 113 15.41 -6.13 14.68
C PRO A 113 15.13 -4.79 13.99
N LEU A 114 15.11 -4.80 12.66
CA LEU A 114 14.68 -3.69 11.83
C LEU A 114 13.15 -3.57 11.82
N ILE A 115 12.44 -4.69 11.75
CA ILE A 115 10.96 -4.75 11.75
C ILE A 115 10.54 -5.81 12.76
N ILE A 116 9.50 -5.51 13.54
CA ILE A 116 8.83 -6.45 14.43
C ILE A 116 7.32 -6.39 14.14
N ARG A 117 6.68 -7.54 13.93
CA ARG A 117 5.23 -7.70 13.83
C ARG A 117 4.81 -8.80 14.78
N ILE A 118 3.96 -8.46 15.76
CA ILE A 118 3.45 -9.38 16.78
C ILE A 118 1.93 -9.24 16.79
N GLY A 119 1.20 -10.34 16.91
CA GLY A 119 -0.26 -10.32 16.96
C GLY A 119 -0.94 -10.06 15.61
N ALA A 120 -0.18 -10.06 14.51
CA ALA A 120 -0.73 -10.11 13.17
C ALA A 120 -1.31 -11.51 12.88
N ASP A 121 -2.34 -11.55 12.06
CA ASP A 121 -2.95 -12.78 11.54
C ASP A 121 -2.10 -13.48 10.47
N TYR A 122 -1.03 -12.82 10.00
CA TYR A 122 -0.04 -13.35 9.06
C TYR A 122 1.37 -13.49 9.65
N LYS A 123 2.20 -14.30 8.98
CA LYS A 123 3.65 -14.42 9.17
C LYS A 123 4.40 -14.08 7.89
N TYR A 124 5.59 -13.49 8.02
CA TYR A 124 6.45 -13.25 6.86
C TYR A 124 7.12 -14.54 6.40
N THR A 125 7.09 -14.81 5.10
CA THR A 125 7.63 -16.04 4.49
C THR A 125 8.85 -15.79 3.60
N LYS A 126 8.88 -14.65 2.90
CA LYS A 126 9.88 -14.32 1.87
C LYS A 126 10.23 -12.84 1.89
N ILE A 127 11.46 -12.51 1.50
CA ILE A 127 11.97 -11.14 1.45
C ILE A 127 12.72 -10.87 0.14
N ALA A 128 12.46 -9.70 -0.44
CA ALA A 128 13.32 -9.10 -1.45
C ALA A 128 13.59 -7.64 -1.08
N VAL A 129 14.80 -7.15 -1.33
CA VAL A 129 15.19 -5.78 -0.97
C VAL A 129 15.71 -5.05 -2.21
N ASP A 130 15.28 -3.81 -2.40
CA ASP A 130 15.84 -2.90 -3.40
C ASP A 130 16.48 -1.68 -2.74
N ARG A 131 17.51 -1.14 -3.40
CA ARG A 131 18.17 0.10 -2.99
C ARG A 131 17.80 1.20 -3.98
N VAL A 132 16.95 2.12 -3.52
CA VAL A 132 16.29 3.13 -4.38
C VAL A 132 16.89 4.51 -4.10
N ASN A 133 17.24 5.23 -5.17
CA ASN A 133 17.58 6.65 -5.07
C ASN A 133 16.28 7.47 -5.08
N ALA A 134 16.13 8.38 -4.13
CA ALA A 134 15.07 9.38 -4.04
C ALA A 134 15.68 10.80 -4.11
N ALA A 135 14.83 11.82 -4.09
CA ALA A 135 15.26 13.22 -4.14
C ALA A 135 16.10 13.65 -2.92
N ASP A 136 15.83 13.07 -1.76
CA ASP A 136 16.39 13.41 -0.45
C ASP A 136 17.42 12.38 0.06
N GLY A 137 17.66 11.28 -0.65
CA GLY A 137 18.66 10.29 -0.25
C GLY A 137 18.47 8.93 -0.89
N ARG A 138 19.14 7.92 -0.31
CA ARG A 138 18.99 6.52 -0.69
C ARG A 138 18.20 5.78 0.37
N TYR A 139 17.28 4.95 -0.07
CA TYR A 139 16.39 4.19 0.79
C TYR A 139 16.48 2.70 0.48
N HIS A 140 16.31 1.88 1.52
CA HIS A 140 16.07 0.45 1.36
C HIS A 140 14.56 0.22 1.36
N VAL A 141 14.06 -0.42 0.31
CA VAL A 141 12.66 -0.82 0.20
C VAL A 141 12.59 -2.33 0.25
N LEU A 142 11.88 -2.84 1.26
CA LEU A 142 11.68 -4.25 1.50
C LEU A 142 10.33 -4.65 0.90
N PHE A 143 10.31 -5.78 0.21
CA PHE A 143 9.11 -6.48 -0.22
C PHE A 143 9.02 -7.75 0.62
N LEU A 144 8.00 -7.83 1.48
CA LEU A 144 7.80 -8.92 2.43
C LEU A 144 6.57 -9.72 2.02
N GLY A 145 6.77 -10.99 1.67
CA GLY A 145 5.67 -11.91 1.39
C GLY A 145 5.11 -12.52 2.67
N THR A 146 3.82 -12.82 2.68
CA THR A 146 3.11 -13.40 3.83
C THR A 146 2.61 -14.83 3.55
N ASP A 147 2.25 -15.53 4.61
CA ASP A 147 1.54 -16.82 4.57
C ASP A 147 0.04 -16.69 4.25
N GLN A 148 -0.46 -15.47 4.03
CA GLN A 148 -1.83 -15.17 3.60
C GLN A 148 -1.91 -14.73 2.12
N GLY A 149 -0.81 -14.80 1.37
CA GLY A 149 -0.80 -14.43 -0.05
C GLY A 149 -0.69 -12.94 -0.32
N THR A 150 -0.22 -12.15 0.65
CA THR A 150 -0.01 -10.70 0.49
C THR A 150 1.47 -10.34 0.41
N VAL A 151 1.79 -9.28 -0.35
CA VAL A 151 3.11 -8.65 -0.39
C VAL A 151 3.02 -7.26 0.21
N GLN A 152 3.76 -7.04 1.29
CA GLN A 152 3.92 -5.72 1.89
C GLN A 152 5.17 -5.03 1.35
N LYS A 153 5.01 -3.78 0.91
CA LYS A 153 6.10 -2.89 0.51
C LYS A 153 6.41 -1.94 1.67
N VAL A 154 7.63 -2.02 2.19
CA VAL A 154 8.05 -1.29 3.38
C VAL A 154 9.30 -0.46 3.08
N VAL A 155 9.29 0.83 3.41
CA VAL A 155 10.49 1.68 3.33
C VAL A 155 11.14 1.82 4.70
N VAL A 156 12.47 1.72 4.73
CA VAL A 156 13.28 1.99 5.92
C VAL A 156 13.68 3.46 5.91
N LEU A 157 13.21 4.22 6.90
CA LEU A 157 13.50 5.63 7.05
C LEU A 157 14.75 5.83 7.92
N PRO A 158 15.72 6.66 7.48
CA PRO A 158 16.85 7.03 8.30
C PRO A 158 16.37 7.84 9.49
N THR A 159 16.58 7.35 10.71
CA THR A 159 16.28 8.06 11.95
C THR A 159 17.58 8.46 12.66
N ASN A 160 17.57 9.63 13.28
CA ASN A 160 18.70 10.15 14.04
C ASN A 160 18.78 9.56 15.46
N PHE A 161 17.79 8.74 15.85
CA PHE A 161 17.69 8.09 17.15
C PHE A 161 17.48 6.59 16.96
N SER A 162 17.79 5.83 18.01
CA SER A 162 17.86 4.37 18.15
C SER A 162 16.58 3.56 17.81
N ALA A 163 15.68 4.07 16.98
CA ALA A 163 14.62 3.31 16.33
C ALA A 163 14.65 3.69 14.84
N SER A 164 15.16 2.81 13.97
CA SER A 164 14.94 2.91 12.53
C SER A 164 13.44 2.93 12.29
N GLY A 165 12.91 4.02 11.74
CA GLY A 165 11.47 4.10 11.46
C GLY A 165 11.17 3.31 10.21
N GLU A 166 10.30 2.31 10.28
CA GLU A 166 9.75 1.67 9.09
C GLU A 166 8.36 2.24 8.75
N LEU A 167 8.03 2.25 7.46
CA LEU A 167 6.70 2.63 6.98
C LEU A 167 6.23 1.62 5.95
N ILE A 168 5.07 1.01 6.20
CA ILE A 168 4.36 0.20 5.20
C ILE A 168 3.72 1.17 4.20
N LEU A 169 4.17 1.11 2.96
CA LEU A 169 3.71 1.95 1.86
C LEU A 169 2.49 1.36 1.17
N GLU A 170 2.44 0.04 1.10
CA GLU A 170 1.44 -0.69 0.32
C GLU A 170 1.38 -2.15 0.77
N GLU A 171 0.18 -2.72 0.74
CA GLU A 171 -0.05 -4.15 0.87
C GLU A 171 -0.86 -4.62 -0.33
N LEU A 172 -0.40 -5.69 -0.98
CA LEU A 172 -0.99 -6.21 -2.21
C LEU A 172 -1.33 -7.69 -2.06
N GLU A 173 -2.59 -8.04 -2.23
CA GLU A 173 -3.02 -9.41 -2.52
C GLU A 173 -2.55 -9.79 -3.94
N VAL A 174 -1.64 -10.76 -4.05
CA VAL A 174 -1.01 -11.13 -5.34
C VAL A 174 -1.71 -12.28 -6.06
N PHE A 175 -2.57 -13.01 -5.36
CA PHE A 175 -3.33 -14.16 -5.84
C PHE A 175 -4.80 -14.02 -5.43
N GLN A 176 -5.72 -14.70 -6.13
CA GLN A 176 -7.15 -14.60 -5.83
C GLN A 176 -7.53 -15.39 -4.58
N SER A 177 -6.85 -16.52 -4.33
CA SER A 177 -6.91 -17.17 -3.03
C SER A 177 -5.76 -16.71 -2.14
N ASN A 178 -5.98 -16.81 -0.82
CA ASN A 178 -5.02 -16.44 0.22
C ASN A 178 -3.90 -17.50 0.36
N SER A 179 -3.30 -17.88 -0.77
CA SER A 179 -2.25 -18.90 -0.82
C SER A 179 -0.90 -18.35 -0.36
N PRO A 180 -0.18 -19.04 0.55
CA PRO A 180 1.12 -18.60 1.04
C PRO A 180 2.13 -18.30 -0.06
N ILE A 181 2.87 -17.20 0.10
CA ILE A 181 3.96 -16.87 -0.82
C ILE A 181 5.13 -17.82 -0.58
N THR A 182 5.47 -18.61 -1.61
CA THR A 182 6.52 -19.63 -1.56
C THR A 182 7.86 -19.15 -2.09
N THR A 183 7.88 -18.27 -3.09
CA THR A 183 9.11 -17.66 -3.59
C THR A 183 8.92 -16.21 -4.01
N MET A 184 9.98 -15.41 -3.87
CA MET A 184 10.04 -14.04 -4.35
C MET A 184 11.40 -13.77 -5.00
N LYS A 185 11.39 -13.14 -6.18
CA LYS A 185 12.60 -12.67 -6.89
C LYS A 185 12.40 -11.27 -7.43
N ILE A 186 13.35 -10.39 -7.16
CA ILE A 186 13.32 -9.00 -7.62
C ILE A 186 14.26 -8.80 -8.81
N SER A 187 13.82 -7.99 -9.76
CA SER A 187 14.67 -7.43 -10.81
C SER A 187 14.57 -5.91 -10.79
N SER A 188 15.49 -5.26 -10.10
CA SER A 188 15.57 -3.78 -10.08
C SER A 188 15.83 -3.22 -11.48
N LYS A 189 16.51 -3.95 -12.37
CA LYS A 189 16.69 -3.50 -13.77
C LYS A 189 15.39 -3.50 -14.56
N LYS A 190 14.58 -4.56 -14.44
CA LYS A 190 13.27 -4.64 -15.11
C LYS A 190 12.17 -3.90 -14.37
N GLN A 191 12.42 -3.53 -13.12
CA GLN A 191 11.47 -2.88 -12.21
C GLN A 191 10.27 -3.76 -11.88
N GLN A 192 10.56 -5.02 -11.62
CA GLN A 192 9.56 -6.07 -11.44
C GLN A 192 9.95 -6.98 -10.26
N LEU A 193 8.92 -7.44 -9.55
CA LEU A 193 8.96 -8.47 -8.53
C LEU A 193 8.19 -9.68 -9.06
N TYR A 194 8.80 -10.85 -9.02
CA TYR A 194 8.18 -12.12 -9.39
C TYR A 194 7.85 -12.86 -8.10
N VAL A 195 6.58 -13.21 -7.93
CA VAL A 195 6.03 -13.82 -6.71
C VAL A 195 5.37 -15.12 -7.10
N SER A 196 5.64 -16.20 -6.36
CA SER A 196 4.99 -17.49 -6.59
C SER A 196 4.26 -17.99 -5.35
N SER A 197 3.20 -18.76 -5.59
CA SER A 197 2.50 -19.60 -4.62
C SER A 197 2.27 -20.99 -5.23
N ASP A 198 1.44 -21.82 -4.61
CA ASP A 198 0.95 -23.06 -5.22
C ASP A 198 0.01 -22.82 -6.42
N GLU A 199 -0.61 -21.63 -6.51
CA GLU A 199 -1.51 -21.27 -7.61
C GLU A 199 -0.78 -20.93 -8.91
N GLY A 200 0.44 -20.42 -8.80
CA GLY A 200 1.23 -20.01 -9.96
C GLY A 200 2.24 -18.89 -9.66
N VAL A 201 2.53 -18.10 -10.69
CA VAL A 201 3.52 -17.02 -10.66
C VAL A 201 2.90 -15.72 -11.15
N THR A 202 2.99 -14.67 -10.34
CA THR A 202 2.52 -13.32 -10.65
C THR A 202 3.70 -12.36 -10.77
N GLN A 203 3.61 -11.45 -11.73
CA GLN A 203 4.57 -10.35 -11.91
C GLN A 203 3.97 -9.05 -11.36
N VAL A 204 4.69 -8.41 -10.44
CA VAL A 204 4.27 -7.21 -9.73
C VAL A 204 5.26 -6.06 -10.00
N SER A 205 4.77 -4.92 -10.46
CA SER A 205 5.61 -3.71 -10.60
C SER A 205 6.10 -3.22 -9.24
N LEU A 206 7.38 -2.82 -9.14
CA LEU A 206 7.96 -2.28 -7.89
C LEU A 206 7.33 -0.94 -7.48
N HIS A 207 6.64 -0.26 -8.39
CA HIS A 207 5.97 1.01 -8.15
C HIS A 207 4.66 1.09 -8.90
N ARG A 208 3.68 1.74 -8.30
CA ARG A 208 2.36 2.00 -8.90
C ARG A 208 1.95 3.47 -8.70
N CYS A 209 2.88 4.38 -9.00
CA CYS A 209 2.75 5.82 -8.72
C CYS A 209 1.44 6.45 -9.23
N HIS A 210 0.89 5.95 -10.34
CA HIS A 210 -0.36 6.45 -10.92
C HIS A 210 -1.56 6.30 -9.97
N ILE A 211 -1.54 5.34 -9.03
CA ILE A 211 -2.60 5.13 -8.03
C ILE A 211 -2.72 6.34 -7.10
N TYR A 212 -1.61 7.04 -6.83
CA TYR A 212 -1.61 8.25 -6.01
C TYR A 212 -2.27 9.44 -6.72
N GLY A 213 -2.47 9.38 -8.04
CA GLY A 213 -3.31 10.31 -8.80
C GLY A 213 -2.60 11.59 -9.27
N THR A 214 -3.41 12.62 -9.56
CA THR A 214 -2.99 13.92 -10.12
C THR A 214 -2.83 15.00 -9.05
N ALA A 215 -2.68 14.58 -7.81
CA ALA A 215 -2.50 15.47 -6.69
C ALA A 215 -1.05 15.40 -6.18
N CYS A 216 -0.30 16.52 -6.26
CA CYS A 216 0.98 16.69 -5.56
C CYS A 216 0.96 16.25 -4.09
N ALA A 217 -0.08 16.60 -3.31
CA ALA A 217 -0.16 16.26 -1.90
C ALA A 217 -0.34 14.75 -1.71
N ASP A 218 -1.23 14.10 -2.48
CA ASP A 218 -1.39 12.64 -2.46
C ASP A 218 -0.06 11.93 -2.78
N CYS A 219 0.64 12.39 -3.82
CA CYS A 219 1.94 11.85 -4.19
C CYS A 219 3.03 12.06 -3.13
N CYS A 220 2.99 13.20 -2.42
CA CYS A 220 3.93 13.51 -1.35
C CYS A 220 3.63 12.71 -0.07
N LEU A 221 2.36 12.53 0.28
CA LEU A 221 1.91 11.74 1.43
C LEU A 221 2.20 10.25 1.24
N ALA A 222 2.21 9.77 -0.01
CA ALA A 222 2.54 8.39 -0.33
C ALA A 222 3.94 7.97 0.14
N ARG A 223 4.90 8.90 0.24
CA ARG A 223 6.29 8.68 0.72
C ARG A 223 7.04 7.53 0.01
N ASP A 224 6.57 7.11 -1.16
CA ASP A 224 7.18 6.04 -1.94
C ASP A 224 8.45 6.54 -2.63
N PRO A 225 9.66 6.00 -2.33
CA PRO A 225 10.91 6.42 -2.96
C PRO A 225 10.92 6.28 -4.49
N TYR A 226 10.09 5.40 -5.05
CA TYR A 226 9.96 5.23 -6.49
C TYR A 226 9.09 6.29 -7.16
N CYS A 227 8.36 7.12 -6.40
CA CYS A 227 7.33 8.01 -6.92
C CYS A 227 7.59 9.48 -6.58
N ALA A 228 7.37 10.35 -7.55
CA ALA A 228 7.47 11.79 -7.39
C ALA A 228 6.41 12.49 -8.23
N TRP A 229 5.95 13.63 -7.74
CA TRP A 229 5.05 14.49 -8.48
C TRP A 229 5.82 15.16 -9.62
N ASP A 230 5.40 15.05 -10.88
CA ASP A 230 6.14 15.64 -12.01
C ASP A 230 5.68 17.04 -12.44
N GLY A 231 4.63 17.56 -11.80
CA GLY A 231 3.95 18.79 -12.17
C GLY A 231 2.51 18.55 -12.63
N ASN A 232 2.20 17.36 -13.14
CA ASN A 232 0.87 17.01 -13.67
C ASN A 232 0.29 15.70 -13.11
N SER A 233 1.13 14.71 -12.78
CA SER A 233 0.70 13.45 -12.17
C SER A 233 1.77 12.87 -11.25
N CYS A 234 1.37 11.95 -10.36
CA CYS A 234 2.33 11.18 -9.59
C CYS A 234 2.92 10.11 -10.50
N SER A 235 4.21 10.25 -10.79
CA SER A 235 4.91 9.40 -11.74
C SER A 235 6.20 8.88 -11.15
N ARG A 236 6.87 8.01 -11.90
CA ARG A 236 8.08 7.36 -11.43
C ARG A 236 9.21 8.38 -11.26
N PHE A 237 9.88 8.32 -10.10
CA PHE A 237 11.07 9.09 -9.83
C PHE A 237 12.25 8.59 -10.67
N TYR A 238 12.94 9.55 -11.28
CA TYR A 238 14.24 9.33 -11.92
C TYR A 238 15.15 10.49 -11.52
N PRO A 239 16.43 10.23 -11.18
CA PRO A 239 17.39 11.29 -10.93
C PRO A 239 17.62 12.08 -12.22
N THR A 240 17.08 13.30 -12.33
CA THR A 240 17.27 14.17 -13.51
C THR A 240 17.84 15.52 -13.09
N GLY A 241 18.68 16.09 -13.95
CA GLY A 241 19.29 17.41 -13.73
C GLY A 241 18.34 18.60 -13.90
N LYS A 242 17.16 18.42 -14.50
CA LYS A 242 16.18 19.51 -14.74
C LYS A 242 15.13 19.52 -13.62
N ARG A 243 15.34 20.42 -12.65
CA ARG A 243 14.77 20.39 -11.29
C ARG A 243 13.41 21.07 -11.06
N ARG A 244 12.80 21.76 -12.03
CA ARG A 244 11.84 22.83 -11.66
C ARG A 244 10.44 22.38 -11.20
N SER A 245 9.97 21.19 -11.55
CA SER A 245 8.60 20.75 -11.19
C SER A 245 8.50 19.49 -10.34
N ARG A 246 9.59 18.71 -10.15
CA ARG A 246 9.52 17.43 -9.44
C ARG A 246 9.49 17.59 -7.91
N ARG A 247 8.50 17.00 -7.24
CA ARG A 247 8.34 17.05 -5.76
C ARG A 247 8.26 15.66 -5.17
N GLN A 248 9.09 15.42 -4.16
CA GLN A 248 9.16 14.17 -3.41
C GLN A 248 9.71 14.48 -2.02
N ASP A 249 9.15 13.87 -0.99
CA ASP A 249 9.62 13.95 0.39
C ASP A 249 9.32 12.62 1.09
N VAL A 250 10.23 11.67 0.93
CA VAL A 250 10.10 10.33 1.53
C VAL A 250 10.21 10.43 3.05
N ARG A 251 11.17 11.23 3.54
CA ARG A 251 11.49 11.30 4.96
C ARG A 251 10.36 11.87 5.81
N HIS A 252 9.73 12.97 5.41
CA HIS A 252 8.73 13.66 6.23
C HIS A 252 7.32 13.61 5.64
N GLY A 253 7.19 13.40 4.33
CA GLY A 253 5.90 13.39 3.65
C GLY A 253 5.10 14.67 3.90
N ASN A 254 5.69 15.85 3.71
CA ASN A 254 5.06 17.13 4.01
C ASN A 254 4.60 17.91 2.76
N PRO A 255 3.31 17.86 2.38
CA PRO A 255 2.79 18.60 1.25
C PRO A 255 2.89 20.13 1.38
N LEU A 256 2.87 20.68 2.60
CA LEU A 256 2.83 22.14 2.82
C LEU A 256 4.14 22.83 2.40
N THR A 257 5.25 22.10 2.41
CA THR A 257 6.56 22.60 1.97
C THR A 257 6.82 22.20 0.51
N GLN A 258 6.48 20.96 0.14
CA GLN A 258 6.78 20.42 -1.18
C GLN A 258 5.85 20.92 -2.29
N CYS A 259 4.57 21.12 -2.00
CA CYS A 259 3.55 21.44 -3.00
C CYS A 259 3.15 22.93 -3.04
N ARG A 260 3.98 23.83 -2.47
CA ARG A 260 3.69 25.28 -2.51
C ARG A 260 3.54 25.76 -3.96
N GLY A 261 2.41 26.39 -4.26
CA GLY A 261 2.09 26.92 -5.59
C GLY A 261 1.49 25.91 -6.57
N PHE A 262 1.42 24.61 -6.22
CA PHE A 262 0.87 23.57 -7.08
C PHE A 262 -0.37 22.95 -6.43
N ASN A 263 -1.53 23.15 -7.07
CA ASN A 263 -2.82 22.52 -6.74
C ASN A 263 -3.35 22.63 -5.29
N LEU A 264 -2.78 23.45 -4.40
CA LEU A 264 -3.33 23.67 -3.05
C LEU A 264 -4.82 24.10 -3.05
N LYS A 265 -5.30 24.75 -4.12
CA LYS A 265 -6.71 25.14 -4.28
C LYS A 265 -7.63 23.96 -4.62
N ALA A 266 -7.15 22.93 -5.32
CA ALA A 266 -7.92 21.73 -5.64
C ALA A 266 -8.24 20.92 -4.37
N TYR A 267 -7.28 20.75 -3.44
CA TYR A 267 -7.50 20.05 -2.16
C TYR A 267 -8.44 20.78 -1.19
N ARG A 268 -8.59 22.10 -1.36
CA ARG A 268 -9.57 22.88 -0.60
C ARG A 268 -10.98 22.77 -1.22
N ASN A 269 -11.06 22.42 -2.50
CA ASN A 269 -12.27 22.41 -3.29
C ASN A 269 -12.50 21.04 -3.94
N ALA A 270 -12.67 20.01 -3.11
CA ALA A 270 -13.39 18.81 -3.56
C ALA A 270 -14.70 19.24 -4.24
N ALA A 271 -15.03 18.60 -5.35
CA ALA A 271 -16.27 18.86 -6.06
C ALA A 271 -17.45 18.64 -5.12
N GLU A 272 -18.42 19.55 -5.18
CA GLU A 272 -19.65 19.43 -4.41
C GLU A 272 -20.55 18.40 -5.09
N ILE A 273 -20.91 17.35 -4.35
CA ILE A 273 -21.90 16.36 -4.77
C ILE A 273 -23.21 16.61 -4.05
N VAL A 274 -24.32 16.54 -4.77
CA VAL A 274 -25.66 16.60 -4.17
C VAL A 274 -26.09 15.19 -3.83
N GLN A 275 -26.48 14.97 -2.58
CA GLN A 275 -27.00 13.68 -2.13
C GLN A 275 -28.34 13.90 -1.42
N TYR A 276 -29.29 13.01 -1.68
CA TYR A 276 -30.64 13.08 -1.13
C TYR A 276 -30.83 11.99 -0.08
N GLY A 277 -31.44 12.34 1.06
CA GLY A 277 -31.90 11.41 2.09
C GLY A 277 -33.39 11.61 2.33
N VAL A 278 -34.10 10.51 2.62
CA VAL A 278 -35.53 10.55 2.91
C VAL A 278 -35.72 10.63 4.41
N LYS A 279 -36.59 11.54 4.86
CA LYS A 279 -36.92 11.71 6.29
C LYS A 279 -37.32 10.38 6.92
N ASN A 280 -36.86 10.15 8.15
CA ASN A 280 -37.03 8.93 8.93
C ASN A 280 -36.36 7.66 8.38
N ASN A 281 -35.76 7.69 7.18
CA ASN A 281 -34.96 6.59 6.66
C ASN A 281 -33.48 6.73 7.04
N THR A 282 -32.74 5.64 6.81
CA THR A 282 -31.29 5.59 6.93
C THR A 282 -30.63 6.18 5.68
N THR A 283 -29.56 6.95 5.82
CA THR A 283 -28.72 7.40 4.69
C THR A 283 -27.24 7.35 5.07
N PHE A 284 -26.40 7.02 4.10
CA PHE A 284 -24.95 6.91 4.28
C PHE A 284 -24.23 7.91 3.39
N LEU A 285 -23.41 8.77 4.01
CA LEU A 285 -22.57 9.75 3.31
C LEU A 285 -21.17 9.15 3.15
N GLU A 286 -20.84 8.69 1.96
CA GLU A 286 -19.58 8.00 1.68
C GLU A 286 -18.39 8.98 1.72
N CYS A 287 -17.34 8.60 2.42
CA CYS A 287 -16.05 9.25 2.38
C CYS A 287 -14.96 8.32 2.89
N THR A 288 -14.15 7.79 1.98
CA THR A 288 -13.06 6.87 2.30
C THR A 288 -11.71 7.53 1.97
N PRO A 289 -10.79 7.67 2.94
CA PRO A 289 -9.45 8.14 2.65
C PRO A 289 -8.67 7.10 1.84
N LYS A 290 -7.80 7.56 0.94
CA LYS A 290 -6.87 6.68 0.22
C LYS A 290 -5.80 6.08 1.16
N SER A 291 -5.37 6.85 2.16
CA SER A 291 -4.39 6.41 3.14
C SER A 291 -5.10 5.83 4.36
N PRO A 292 -4.77 4.60 4.80
CA PRO A 292 -5.31 4.03 6.03
C PRO A 292 -4.79 4.74 7.29
N GLN A 293 -3.75 5.57 7.17
CA GLN A 293 -3.18 6.34 8.29
C GLN A 293 -3.89 7.69 8.49
N ALA A 294 -4.77 8.07 7.57
CA ALA A 294 -5.48 9.34 7.65
C ALA A 294 -6.67 9.27 8.61
N SER A 295 -6.78 10.27 9.49
CA SER A 295 -7.95 10.44 10.35
C SER A 295 -9.02 11.29 9.66
N ILE A 296 -10.29 10.90 9.80
CA ILE A 296 -11.42 11.60 9.19
C ILE A 296 -12.16 12.45 10.22
N LYS A 297 -12.52 13.67 9.81
CA LYS A 297 -13.39 14.57 10.57
C LYS A 297 -14.49 15.13 9.68
N TRP A 298 -15.72 15.09 10.19
CA TRP A 298 -16.91 15.61 9.50
C TRP A 298 -17.30 16.98 10.04
N LEU A 299 -17.46 17.96 9.14
CA LEU A 299 -17.99 19.28 9.47
C LEU A 299 -19.29 19.53 8.70
N LEU A 300 -20.32 20.02 9.38
CA LEU A 300 -21.56 20.47 8.79
C LEU A 300 -21.57 21.99 8.68
N GLN A 301 -21.90 22.49 7.49
CA GLN A 301 -22.15 23.90 7.23
C GLN A 301 -23.62 24.07 6.86
N LYS A 302 -24.37 24.79 7.71
CA LYS A 302 -25.75 25.19 7.43
C LYS A 302 -25.76 26.57 6.75
N ASP A 303 -26.89 26.95 6.16
CA ASP A 303 -27.03 28.19 5.39
C ASP A 303 -26.49 29.41 6.16
N ASN A 304 -25.42 30.02 5.63
CA ASN A 304 -24.67 31.14 6.22
C ASN A 304 -24.08 30.93 7.65
N ASP A 305 -24.05 29.71 8.17
CA ASP A 305 -23.45 29.39 9.47
C ASP A 305 -21.96 29.01 9.32
N ARG A 306 -21.20 29.15 10.41
CA ARG A 306 -19.83 28.64 10.48
C ARG A 306 -19.86 27.11 10.40
N ARG A 307 -18.79 26.53 9.85
CA ARG A 307 -18.58 25.08 9.86
C ARG A 307 -18.50 24.59 11.31
N LYS A 308 -19.38 23.67 11.68
CA LYS A 308 -19.43 23.04 13.00
C LYS A 308 -19.12 21.56 12.86
N GLU A 309 -18.43 21.00 13.85
CA GLU A 309 -18.18 19.56 13.89
C GLU A 309 -19.50 18.79 14.06
N VAL A 310 -19.64 17.71 13.30
CA VAL A 310 -20.81 16.83 13.41
C VAL A 310 -20.76 16.13 14.77
N LYS A 311 -21.80 16.30 15.57
CA LYS A 311 -21.94 15.62 16.86
C LYS A 311 -22.40 14.19 16.63
N LEU A 312 -21.56 13.22 16.98
CA LEU A 312 -21.90 11.80 16.91
C LEU A 312 -22.80 11.41 18.08
N ASN A 313 -23.75 10.51 17.81
CA ASN A 313 -24.68 9.94 18.79
C ASN A 313 -25.24 8.61 18.26
N GLU A 314 -26.22 8.01 18.93
CA GLU A 314 -26.82 6.73 18.50
C GLU A 314 -27.50 6.79 17.11
N ARG A 315 -27.85 8.00 16.65
CA ARG A 315 -28.48 8.26 15.35
C ARG A 315 -27.45 8.55 14.25
N ILE A 316 -26.37 9.26 14.57
CA ILE A 316 -25.31 9.67 13.64
C ILE A 316 -23.99 9.01 14.05
N ILE A 317 -23.54 8.06 13.24
CA ILE A 317 -22.38 7.21 13.52
C ILE A 317 -21.32 7.43 12.45
N ALA A 318 -20.09 7.66 12.87
CA ALA A 318 -18.94 7.66 11.97
C ALA A 318 -18.44 6.22 11.77
N THR A 319 -18.21 5.83 10.52
CA THR A 319 -17.59 4.56 10.13
C THR A 319 -16.29 4.84 9.37
N GLU A 320 -15.50 3.81 9.09
CA GLU A 320 -14.26 3.95 8.31
C GLU A 320 -14.51 4.41 6.86
N GLN A 321 -15.70 4.13 6.33
CA GLN A 321 -16.11 4.42 4.96
C GLN A 321 -16.96 5.68 4.84
N GLY A 322 -17.38 6.31 5.95
CA GLY A 322 -18.24 7.49 5.88
C GLY A 322 -19.05 7.81 7.14
N LEU A 323 -20.18 8.51 6.94
CA LEU A 323 -21.09 8.93 8.00
C LEU A 323 -22.47 8.29 7.81
N LEU A 324 -22.89 7.46 8.76
CA LEU A 324 -24.22 6.83 8.78
C LEU A 324 -25.20 7.68 9.59
N ILE A 325 -26.27 8.12 8.94
CA ILE A 325 -27.42 8.78 9.57
C ILE A 325 -28.56 7.78 9.59
N ARG A 326 -28.86 7.19 10.75
CA ARG A 326 -29.86 6.11 10.88
C ARG A 326 -31.31 6.58 10.70
N SER A 327 -31.59 7.81 11.10
CA SER A 327 -32.90 8.43 10.95
C SER A 327 -32.68 9.88 10.55
N VAL A 328 -32.94 10.18 9.27
CA VAL A 328 -32.73 11.51 8.70
C VAL A 328 -33.80 12.48 9.19
N GLN A 329 -33.37 13.66 9.61
CA GLN A 329 -34.22 14.76 10.07
C GLN A 329 -33.97 16.02 9.22
N ASP A 330 -34.94 16.93 9.14
CA ASP A 330 -34.78 18.20 8.40
C ASP A 330 -33.59 19.04 8.88
N SER A 331 -33.24 18.92 10.17
CA SER A 331 -32.08 19.56 10.76
C SER A 331 -30.74 19.06 10.23
N ASP A 332 -30.71 17.90 9.57
CA ASP A 332 -29.50 17.31 9.00
C ASP A 332 -29.15 17.92 7.64
N ARG A 333 -30.04 18.70 7.03
CA ARG A 333 -29.81 19.42 5.77
C ARG A 333 -28.60 20.35 5.89
N GLY A 334 -27.76 20.36 4.85
CA GLY A 334 -26.63 21.28 4.75
C GLY A 334 -25.45 20.68 3.98
N LEU A 335 -24.34 21.42 3.99
CA LEU A 335 -23.12 21.04 3.30
C LEU A 335 -22.14 20.34 4.26
N TYR A 336 -22.02 19.02 4.11
CA TYR A 336 -21.06 18.19 4.83
C TYR A 336 -19.68 18.26 4.18
N HIS A 337 -18.65 18.41 5.00
CA HIS A 337 -17.26 18.39 4.59
C HIS A 337 -16.60 17.20 5.26
N CYS A 338 -16.10 16.26 4.47
CA CYS A 338 -15.23 15.20 4.94
C CYS A 338 -13.78 15.67 4.84
N ILE A 339 -13.10 15.79 5.98
CA ILE A 339 -11.73 16.28 6.05
C ILE A 339 -10.82 15.17 6.55
N ALA A 340 -9.84 14.79 5.73
CA ALA A 340 -8.78 13.88 6.12
C ALA A 340 -7.59 14.65 6.68
N THR A 341 -7.02 14.14 7.78
CA THR A 341 -5.79 14.67 8.40
C THR A 341 -4.74 13.57 8.49
N GLU A 342 -3.57 13.81 7.89
CA GLU A 342 -2.42 12.90 7.86
C GLU A 342 -1.13 13.73 7.96
N ASN A 343 -0.20 13.37 8.86
CA ASN A 343 1.04 14.12 9.10
C ASN A 343 0.83 15.64 9.28
N SER A 344 -0.22 16.03 10.03
CA SER A 344 -0.66 17.43 10.22
C SER A 344 -1.14 18.17 8.96
N PHE A 345 -1.16 17.52 7.80
CA PHE A 345 -1.77 18.04 6.59
C PHE A 345 -3.27 17.74 6.58
N LYS A 346 -4.09 18.76 6.31
CA LYS A 346 -5.56 18.64 6.22
C LYS A 346 -6.02 18.82 4.78
N GLN A 347 -6.85 17.90 4.30
CA GLN A 347 -7.45 17.98 2.97
C GLN A 347 -8.94 17.66 3.02
N THR A 348 -9.73 18.34 2.19
CA THR A 348 -11.15 18.03 2.04
C THR A 348 -11.27 16.92 1.00
N LEU A 349 -11.75 15.74 1.38
CA LEU A 349 -11.96 14.61 0.48
C LEU A 349 -13.28 14.73 -0.29
N ALA A 350 -14.34 15.14 0.41
CA ALA A 350 -15.67 15.26 -0.16
C ALA A 350 -16.41 16.49 0.40
N LYS A 351 -17.23 17.10 -0.46
CA LYS A 351 -18.22 18.11 -0.10
C LYS A 351 -19.59 17.59 -0.52
N ILE A 352 -20.45 17.30 0.44
CA ILE A 352 -21.75 16.66 0.20
C ILE A 352 -22.86 17.62 0.59
N ASN A 353 -23.54 18.17 -0.39
CA ASN A 353 -24.74 18.98 -0.18
C ASN A 353 -25.91 18.04 0.05
N PHE A 354 -26.18 17.78 1.32
CA PHE A 354 -27.18 16.84 1.75
C PHE A 354 -28.55 17.51 1.79
N LYS A 355 -29.46 16.98 0.98
CA LYS A 355 -30.85 17.42 0.88
C LYS A 355 -31.76 16.38 1.51
N VAL A 356 -32.71 16.85 2.31
CA VAL A 356 -33.72 16.00 2.94
C VAL A 356 -35.03 16.13 2.17
N LEU A 357 -35.59 14.98 1.79
CA LEU A 357 -36.89 14.82 1.14
C LEU A 357 -37.89 14.24 2.15
N ASP A 358 -39.12 14.77 2.16
CA ASP A 358 -40.20 14.18 2.94
C ASP A 358 -40.68 12.87 2.30
N SER A 359 -41.18 11.94 3.12
CA SER A 359 -41.62 10.62 2.67
C SER A 359 -42.78 10.69 1.67
N GLU A 360 -43.70 11.64 1.86
CA GLU A 360 -44.86 11.89 0.97
C GLU A 360 -44.41 12.38 -0.42
N MET A 361 -43.38 13.23 -0.44
CA MET A 361 -42.79 13.79 -1.65
C MET A 361 -42.17 12.68 -2.51
N VAL A 362 -41.49 11.71 -1.88
CA VAL A 362 -40.89 10.56 -2.57
C VAL A 362 -41.97 9.64 -3.13
N ALA A 363 -43.04 9.36 -2.37
CA ALA A 363 -44.16 8.54 -2.83
C ALA A 363 -44.80 9.11 -4.11
N PHE A 364 -45.01 10.43 -4.15
CA PHE A 364 -45.51 11.12 -5.35
C PHE A 364 -44.58 10.99 -6.57
N MET A 365 -43.26 11.00 -6.35
CA MET A 365 -42.27 10.87 -7.43
C MET A 365 -42.16 9.46 -7.99
N THR A 366 -42.34 8.43 -7.15
CA THR A 366 -42.31 7.02 -7.56
C THR A 366 -43.57 6.62 -8.32
N ASP A 367 -44.74 7.15 -7.94
CA ASP A 367 -46.02 6.82 -8.60
C ASP A 367 -46.10 7.29 -10.05
N LYS A 368 -45.37 8.36 -10.41
CA LYS A 368 -45.28 8.84 -11.80
C LYS A 368 -44.34 8.04 -12.71
N TRP A 369 -43.52 7.12 -12.18
CA TRP A 369 -42.47 6.43 -12.96
C TRP A 369 -42.62 4.90 -13.03
N SER A 370 -43.73 4.31 -12.59
CA SER A 370 -44.03 2.90 -12.88
C SER A 370 -45.18 2.79 -13.89
N PRO A 371 -44.95 2.24 -15.10
CA PRO A 371 -46.04 1.79 -15.97
C PRO A 371 -46.64 0.44 -15.53
N TRP A 372 -46.10 -0.23 -14.51
CA TRP A 372 -46.47 -1.61 -14.12
C TRP A 372 -46.50 -1.89 -12.61
N THR A 373 -46.91 -0.94 -11.75
CA THR A 373 -47.22 -1.27 -10.34
C THR A 373 -48.56 -0.75 -9.83
N TRP A 374 -49.45 -0.29 -10.71
CA TRP A 374 -50.81 0.12 -10.32
C TRP A 374 -51.72 -1.06 -9.91
N ALA A 375 -51.28 -2.30 -10.13
CA ALA A 375 -52.14 -3.47 -9.94
C ALA A 375 -51.99 -4.21 -8.60
N SER A 376 -51.09 -3.80 -7.68
CA SER A 376 -50.79 -4.66 -6.52
C SER A 376 -50.77 -4.01 -5.13
N SER A 377 -50.86 -2.68 -5.00
CA SER A 377 -50.78 -2.02 -3.67
C SER A 377 -51.92 -1.06 -3.33
N VAL A 378 -52.92 -0.87 -4.19
CA VAL A 378 -54.11 -0.06 -3.89
C VAL A 378 -55.38 -0.92 -3.87
N ARG A 379 -55.51 -1.71 -2.80
CA ARG A 379 -56.82 -2.12 -2.26
C ARG A 379 -57.13 -1.49 -0.89
N ALA A 380 -56.36 -0.48 -0.45
CA ALA A 380 -56.56 0.12 0.87
C ALA A 380 -56.71 1.64 0.91
N LEU A 381 -56.54 2.39 -0.19
CA LEU A 381 -56.68 3.85 -0.14
C LEU A 381 -57.38 4.39 -1.40
N GLN A 382 -58.59 4.93 -1.20
CA GLN A 382 -59.34 5.71 -2.19
C GLN A 382 -58.73 7.11 -2.28
N PHE A 383 -57.80 7.38 -3.20
CA PHE A 383 -57.38 8.78 -3.48
C PHE A 383 -57.11 9.02 -4.97
N HIS A 384 -57.67 10.11 -5.50
CA HIS A 384 -57.59 10.50 -6.91
C HIS A 384 -56.33 11.36 -7.17
N PRO A 385 -55.62 11.19 -8.32
CA PRO A 385 -54.37 11.92 -8.61
C PRO A 385 -54.49 13.46 -8.74
N LYS A 386 -55.72 14.00 -8.79
CA LYS A 386 -55.97 15.45 -8.92
C LYS A 386 -55.96 16.18 -7.56
N ASP A 387 -56.02 15.46 -6.45
CA ASP A 387 -56.07 16.06 -5.11
C ASP A 387 -54.69 16.50 -4.58
N PHE A 388 -53.60 16.11 -5.27
CA PHE A 388 -52.22 16.40 -4.87
C PHE A 388 -51.57 17.62 -5.54
N VAL A 389 -52.23 18.25 -6.53
CA VAL A 389 -51.67 19.42 -7.24
C VAL A 389 -51.54 20.65 -6.31
N GLY A 390 -52.25 20.64 -5.17
CA GLY A 390 -52.12 21.63 -4.09
C GLY A 390 -51.46 21.12 -2.80
N ALA A 391 -50.96 19.88 -2.76
CA ALA A 391 -50.46 19.26 -1.53
C ALA A 391 -49.02 19.69 -1.15
N PHE A 392 -48.26 20.17 -2.13
CA PHE A 392 -46.87 20.59 -1.91
C PHE A 392 -46.73 22.10 -2.08
N SER A 393 -46.02 22.71 -1.14
CA SER A 393 -45.57 24.09 -1.22
C SER A 393 -44.73 24.35 -2.48
N HIS A 394 -44.65 25.61 -2.90
CA HIS A 394 -43.83 25.99 -4.04
C HIS A 394 -42.34 25.58 -3.89
N SER A 395 -41.82 25.61 -2.66
CA SER A 395 -40.47 25.15 -2.31
C SER A 395 -40.30 23.64 -2.49
N GLU A 396 -41.28 22.84 -2.12
CA GLU A 396 -41.24 21.39 -2.30
C GLU A 396 -41.31 21.04 -3.80
N MET A 397 -42.18 21.71 -4.56
CA MET A 397 -42.26 21.49 -6.01
C MET A 397 -40.95 21.83 -6.74
N GLN A 398 -40.21 22.84 -6.26
CA GLN A 398 -38.87 23.17 -6.78
C GLN A 398 -37.84 22.07 -6.47
N MET A 399 -37.87 21.52 -5.25
CA MET A 399 -36.99 20.42 -4.84
C MET A 399 -37.23 19.12 -5.64
N ILE A 400 -38.50 18.75 -5.90
CA ILE A 400 -38.85 17.62 -6.77
C ILE A 400 -38.27 17.82 -8.18
N ASN A 401 -38.44 19.02 -8.74
CA ASN A 401 -37.95 19.35 -10.08
C ASN A 401 -36.42 19.33 -10.14
N GLN A 402 -35.75 19.82 -9.09
CA GLN A 402 -34.29 19.78 -8.95
C GLN A 402 -33.80 18.32 -8.91
N TYR A 403 -34.37 17.48 -8.05
CA TYR A 403 -34.05 16.05 -7.97
C TYR A 403 -34.24 15.36 -9.33
N CYS A 404 -35.38 15.60 -10.00
CA CYS A 404 -35.66 15.00 -11.30
C CYS A 404 -34.64 15.42 -12.37
N LYS A 405 -34.22 16.69 -12.37
CA LYS A 405 -33.18 17.18 -13.29
C LYS A 405 -31.83 16.55 -12.99
N ASP A 406 -31.41 16.53 -11.72
CA ASP A 406 -30.13 15.98 -11.28
C ASP A 406 -30.05 14.47 -11.59
N SER A 407 -31.13 13.73 -11.33
CA SER A 407 -31.21 12.29 -11.60
C SER A 407 -31.12 11.97 -13.11
N ARG A 408 -31.71 12.81 -13.97
CA ARG A 408 -31.59 12.67 -15.44
C ARG A 408 -30.18 12.98 -15.92
N GLN A 409 -29.53 14.01 -15.37
CA GLN A 409 -28.15 14.37 -15.72
C GLN A 409 -27.14 13.30 -15.27
N GLN A 410 -27.32 12.73 -14.07
CA GLN A 410 -26.49 11.61 -13.62
C GLN A 410 -26.68 10.36 -14.49
N GLY A 411 -27.91 10.10 -14.96
CA GLY A 411 -28.18 9.03 -15.93
C GLY A 411 -27.42 9.23 -17.25
N GLN A 412 -27.47 10.42 -17.83
CA GLN A 412 -26.75 10.77 -19.07
C GLN A 412 -25.23 10.72 -18.90
N GLN A 413 -24.68 11.21 -17.79
CA GLN A 413 -23.24 11.10 -17.51
C GLN A 413 -22.77 9.66 -17.32
N ARG A 414 -23.59 8.78 -16.71
CA ARG A 414 -23.30 7.34 -16.61
C ARG A 414 -23.34 6.65 -17.98
N GLU A 415 -24.26 7.02 -18.86
CA GLU A 415 -24.30 6.53 -20.24
C GLU A 415 -23.12 7.01 -21.10
N GLU A 416 -22.69 8.26 -20.95
CA GLU A 416 -21.50 8.80 -21.62
C GLU A 416 -20.19 8.18 -21.11
N SER A 417 -20.07 7.97 -19.80
CA SER A 417 -18.91 7.29 -19.22
C SER A 417 -18.89 5.78 -19.50
N GLN A 418 -20.05 5.14 -19.69
CA GLN A 418 -20.12 3.77 -20.25
C GLN A 418 -19.80 3.72 -21.75
N LYS A 419 -20.22 4.70 -22.56
CA LYS A 419 -19.80 4.83 -23.97
C LYS A 419 -18.29 5.07 -24.12
N MET A 420 -17.67 5.81 -23.19
CA MET A 420 -16.20 5.98 -23.15
C MET A 420 -15.44 4.73 -22.64
N ARG A 421 -16.12 3.79 -21.99
CA ARG A 421 -15.55 2.52 -21.51
C ARG A 421 -15.76 1.34 -22.46
N GLY A 422 -16.44 1.55 -23.59
CA GLY A 422 -16.85 0.51 -24.52
C GLY A 422 -16.56 0.83 -25.99
N ASP A 423 -15.28 0.90 -26.36
CA ASP A 423 -14.84 0.86 -27.77
C ASP A 423 -13.90 -0.35 -28.01
N TYR A 424 -14.23 -1.49 -27.39
CA TYR A 424 -13.56 -2.78 -27.61
C TYR A 424 -13.67 -3.25 -29.09
N SER A 425 -14.68 -2.77 -29.81
CA SER A 425 -14.89 -3.03 -31.24
C SER A 425 -13.84 -2.36 -32.13
N LYS A 426 -13.43 -1.11 -31.82
CA LYS A 426 -12.33 -0.43 -32.54
C LYS A 426 -10.95 -1.01 -32.21
N LEU A 427 -10.74 -1.49 -30.99
CA LEU A 427 -9.49 -2.17 -30.61
C LEU A 427 -9.32 -3.52 -31.33
N LYS A 428 -10.42 -4.25 -31.55
CA LYS A 428 -10.41 -5.53 -32.30
C LYS A 428 -10.08 -5.36 -33.78
N ALA A 429 -10.51 -4.24 -34.39
CA ALA A 429 -10.16 -3.90 -35.77
C ALA A 429 -8.65 -3.54 -35.94
N LEU A 430 -8.04 -2.89 -34.95
CA LEU A 430 -6.61 -2.55 -34.95
C LEU A 430 -5.70 -3.75 -34.63
N ILE A 431 -6.17 -4.74 -33.86
CA ILE A 431 -5.41 -5.96 -33.56
C ILE A 431 -5.44 -6.94 -34.76
N ASN A 432 -6.54 -7.00 -35.50
CA ASN A 432 -6.65 -7.87 -36.68
C ASN A 432 -5.90 -7.34 -37.92
N SER A 433 -5.69 -6.03 -38.06
CA SER A 433 -4.95 -5.47 -39.20
C SER A 433 -3.43 -5.68 -39.11
N ARG A 434 -2.89 -5.99 -37.92
CA ARG A 434 -1.46 -6.29 -37.71
C ARG A 434 -1.04 -7.74 -38.03
N LYS A 435 -1.98 -8.62 -38.38
CA LYS A 435 -1.68 -10.03 -38.74
C LYS A 435 -1.64 -10.33 -40.25
N SER A 436 -1.76 -9.34 -41.12
CA SER A 436 -1.64 -9.55 -42.57
C SER A 436 -0.65 -8.57 -43.19
N ARG A 437 0.64 -8.91 -43.14
CA ARG A 437 1.70 -8.41 -44.04
C ARG A 437 2.98 -9.25 -43.89
N ASN A 438 2.87 -10.55 -44.13
CA ASN A 438 4.04 -11.35 -44.55
C ASN A 438 4.06 -11.33 -46.09
N ARG A 439 4.79 -10.37 -46.66
CA ARG A 439 5.13 -10.38 -48.08
C ARG A 439 6.56 -10.91 -48.19
N ARG A 440 6.68 -12.12 -48.73
CA ARG A 440 7.92 -12.68 -49.30
C ARG A 440 8.62 -11.63 -50.14
N ASN A 441 9.91 -11.42 -49.91
CA ASN A 441 10.84 -10.97 -50.94
C ASN A 441 12.08 -11.86 -50.87
N GLN A 442 12.20 -12.70 -51.89
CA GLN A 442 13.46 -13.29 -52.35
C GLN A 442 14.40 -12.18 -52.83
N LEU A 443 15.70 -12.39 -52.72
CA LEU A 443 16.70 -11.84 -53.64
C LEU A 443 17.81 -12.90 -53.91
N PRO A 444 18.45 -12.87 -55.08
CA PRO A 444 19.18 -13.98 -55.70
C PRO A 444 20.66 -14.03 -55.31
N GLY A 445 21.31 -15.14 -55.66
CA GLY A 445 22.68 -15.46 -55.29
C GLY A 445 23.77 -14.64 -56.00
N SER A 446 24.93 -14.64 -55.35
CA SER A 446 26.28 -14.82 -55.88
C SER A 446 27.15 -15.25 -54.71
#